data_AF-A0A543FP45-F1
#
_entry.id   AF-A0A543FP45-F1
#
_cell.length_a   1.000
_cell.length_b   1.000
_cell.length_c   1.000
_cell.angle_alpha   90.00
_cell.angle_beta   90.00
_cell.angle_gamma   90.00
#
_symmetry.space_group_name_H-M   'P 1'
#
loop_
_entity.id
_entity.type
_entity.pdbx_description
1 polymer ?
#
loop_
_entity_poly.entity_id
_entity_poly.type
_entity_poly.pdbx_seq_one_letter_code
_entity_poly.pdbx_strand_id
1 'polypeptide(L)'
;MNHWYGADPVWWVPLEAAARRRFRRDLSHRYLGDRLVYTVTALAVPADPPLVTVTITFWARPLYPTYGQRPCNTPQVHAEVDAISPHRNGDRSLCLWYPLDPPDQCWTSEKGLLDLIEIVRRHLALERVWRLTGGTNGGVWTLPDAPHGFPDVA
;
A
#
# COMPACT_ATOMS: atom_id res chain seq x y z
N MET A 1 -21.17 -6.73 18.76
CA MET A 1 -19.93 -6.81 17.96
C MET A 1 -19.66 -5.41 17.44
N ASN A 2 -18.49 -4.82 17.73
CA ASN A 2 -18.13 -3.51 17.17
C ASN A 2 -18.08 -3.65 15.64
N HIS A 3 -19.05 -3.05 14.95
CA HIS A 3 -19.12 -3.03 13.50
C HIS A 3 -18.08 -2.03 13.00
N TRP A 4 -16.89 -2.52 12.65
CA TRP A 4 -15.87 -1.71 12.00
C TRP A 4 -15.93 -1.98 10.49
N TYR A 5 -15.53 -1.00 9.69
CA TYR A 5 -15.77 -0.98 8.24
C TYR A 5 -15.33 -2.25 7.50
N GLY A 6 -14.22 -2.89 7.88
CA GLY A 6 -13.73 -4.10 7.23
C GLY A 6 -14.55 -5.38 7.51
N ALA A 7 -15.45 -5.34 8.49
CA ALA A 7 -16.43 -6.40 8.73
C ALA A 7 -17.73 -6.21 7.93
N ASP A 8 -17.90 -5.06 7.27
CA ASP A 8 -19.13 -4.70 6.57
C ASP A 8 -19.02 -4.95 5.05
N PRO A 9 -19.81 -5.89 4.49
CA PRO A 9 -19.86 -6.10 3.04
C PRO A 9 -20.23 -4.87 2.23
N VAL A 10 -21.01 -3.94 2.79
CA VAL A 10 -21.35 -2.68 2.11
C VAL A 10 -20.09 -1.85 1.85
N TRP A 11 -19.05 -2.00 2.66
CA TRP A 11 -17.77 -1.33 2.45
C TRP A 11 -16.80 -2.15 1.57
N TRP A 12 -16.56 -3.44 1.86
CA TRP A 12 -15.51 -4.18 1.15
C TRP A 12 -15.91 -4.68 -0.25
N VAL A 13 -17.20 -4.92 -0.52
CA VAL A 13 -17.67 -5.34 -1.85
C VAL A 13 -17.36 -4.29 -2.93
N PRO A 14 -17.75 -3.00 -2.78
CA PRO A 14 -17.42 -1.99 -3.79
C PRO A 14 -15.91 -1.73 -3.87
N LEU A 15 -15.21 -1.73 -2.72
CA LEU A 15 -13.77 -1.56 -2.65
C LEU A 15 -13.03 -2.54 -3.57
N GLU A 16 -13.34 -3.83 -3.50
CA GLU A 16 -12.58 -4.88 -4.20
C GLU A 16 -13.10 -5.20 -5.61
N ALA A 17 -14.29 -4.71 -5.99
CA ALA A 17 -15.00 -5.14 -7.19
C ALA A 17 -14.15 -5.05 -8.47
N ALA A 18 -13.48 -3.92 -8.70
CA ALA A 18 -12.60 -3.72 -9.86
C ALA A 18 -11.34 -4.59 -9.79
N ALA A 19 -10.73 -4.71 -8.60
CA ALA A 19 -9.54 -5.52 -8.40
C ALA A 19 -9.83 -7.01 -8.64
N ARG A 20 -10.99 -7.53 -8.19
CA ARG A 20 -11.41 -8.90 -8.47
C ARG A 20 -11.57 -9.20 -9.95
N ARG A 21 -12.13 -8.26 -10.73
CA ARG A 21 -12.24 -8.42 -12.18
C ARG A 21 -10.86 -8.50 -12.85
N ARG A 22 -9.89 -7.74 -12.36
CA ARG A 22 -8.53 -7.63 -12.92
C ARG A 22 -7.60 -8.79 -12.54
N PHE A 23 -7.62 -9.21 -11.27
CA PHE A 23 -6.67 -10.18 -10.72
C PHE A 23 -7.27 -11.58 -10.53
N ARG A 24 -8.60 -11.70 -10.50
CA ARG A 24 -9.32 -12.98 -10.41
C ARG A 24 -8.76 -13.89 -9.32
N ARG A 25 -8.02 -14.94 -9.71
CA ARG A 25 -7.47 -15.97 -8.83
C ARG A 25 -6.27 -15.49 -8.02
N ASP A 26 -5.60 -14.42 -8.47
CA ASP A 26 -4.41 -13.88 -7.81
C ASP A 26 -4.76 -12.91 -6.69
N LEU A 27 -6.04 -12.56 -6.51
CA LEU A 27 -6.52 -11.74 -5.40
C LEU A 27 -7.34 -12.57 -4.42
N SER A 28 -6.88 -12.63 -3.19
CA SER A 28 -7.62 -13.22 -2.07
C SER A 28 -7.77 -12.20 -0.94
N HIS A 29 -8.72 -12.46 -0.04
CA HIS A 29 -8.82 -11.74 1.22
C HIS A 29 -8.99 -12.71 2.40
N ARG A 30 -8.62 -12.26 3.61
CA ARG A 30 -8.86 -12.98 4.87
C ARG A 30 -9.33 -11.99 5.92
N TYR A 31 -10.42 -12.35 6.60
CA TYR A 31 -10.88 -11.64 7.79
C TYR A 31 -10.27 -12.30 9.02
N LEU A 32 -9.62 -11.51 9.87
CA LEU A 32 -8.93 -11.99 11.07
C LEU A 32 -9.50 -11.34 12.35
N GLY A 33 -10.75 -10.86 12.30
CA GLY A 33 -11.44 -10.24 13.45
C GLY A 33 -11.17 -8.74 13.57
N ASP A 34 -9.91 -8.36 13.75
CA ASP A 34 -9.47 -6.96 13.92
C ASP A 34 -8.84 -6.36 12.66
N ARG A 35 -8.69 -7.17 11.61
CA ARG A 35 -8.11 -6.77 10.34
C ARG A 35 -8.70 -7.53 9.15
N LEU A 36 -8.70 -6.85 8.01
CA LEU A 36 -9.02 -7.39 6.71
C LEU A 36 -7.74 -7.33 5.87
N VAL A 37 -7.28 -8.51 5.44
CA VAL A 37 -6.02 -8.66 4.73
C VAL A 37 -6.33 -9.06 3.30
N TYR A 38 -5.90 -8.25 2.33
CA TYR A 38 -5.87 -8.60 0.93
C TYR A 38 -4.48 -9.09 0.53
N THR A 39 -4.43 -10.12 -0.30
CA THR A 39 -3.19 -10.63 -0.87
C THR A 39 -3.31 -10.70 -2.38
N VAL A 40 -2.39 -10.03 -3.08
CA VAL A 40 -2.15 -10.19 -4.52
C VAL A 40 -0.92 -11.07 -4.67
N THR A 41 -1.06 -12.29 -5.17
CA THR A 41 0.04 -13.28 -5.23
C THR A 41 0.96 -13.10 -6.44
N ALA A 42 0.47 -12.45 -7.50
CA ALA A 42 1.13 -12.35 -8.79
C ALA A 42 1.08 -10.93 -9.37
N LEU A 43 1.57 -9.92 -8.63
CA LEU A 43 1.64 -8.57 -9.17
C LEU A 43 2.83 -8.45 -10.12
N ALA A 44 2.54 -8.24 -11.41
CA ALA A 44 3.55 -7.83 -12.38
C ALA A 44 3.95 -6.37 -12.12
N VAL A 45 5.26 -6.13 -12.00
CA VAL A 45 5.86 -4.80 -11.80
C VAL A 45 6.82 -4.53 -12.97
N PRO A 46 6.72 -3.36 -13.64
CA PRO A 46 7.64 -2.99 -14.73
C PRO A 46 9.12 -3.06 -14.34
N ALA A 47 9.99 -3.17 -15.36
CA ALA A 47 11.45 -3.31 -15.22
C ALA A 47 11.93 -4.64 -14.58
N ASP A 48 11.23 -5.75 -14.84
CA ASP A 48 11.61 -7.19 -14.70
C ASP A 48 12.71 -7.53 -13.66
N PRO A 49 12.44 -8.19 -12.49
CA PRO A 49 11.95 -9.59 -12.37
C PRO A 49 10.98 -9.81 -11.17
N PRO A 50 10.88 -11.00 -10.54
CA PRO A 50 9.67 -11.85 -10.41
C PRO A 50 8.33 -11.19 -10.00
N LEU A 51 7.24 -11.93 -10.24
CA LEU A 51 5.91 -11.63 -9.70
C LEU A 51 5.97 -11.35 -8.20
N VAL A 52 5.47 -10.19 -7.79
CA VAL A 52 5.54 -9.74 -6.41
C VAL A 52 4.27 -10.13 -5.67
N THR A 53 4.43 -10.73 -4.50
CA THR A 53 3.33 -10.85 -3.54
C THR A 53 3.17 -9.55 -2.77
N VAL A 54 1.96 -8.99 -2.82
CA VAL A 54 1.59 -7.77 -2.09
C VAL A 54 0.54 -8.10 -1.05
N THR A 55 0.75 -7.63 0.18
CA THR A 55 -0.22 -7.74 1.28
C THR A 55 -0.71 -6.36 1.67
N ILE A 56 -2.02 -6.14 1.64
CA ILE A 56 -2.68 -4.88 2.02
C ILE A 56 -3.54 -5.17 3.25
N THR A 57 -3.24 -4.52 4.37
CA THR A 57 -3.92 -4.73 5.65
C THR A 57 -4.69 -3.50 6.06
N PHE A 58 -6.00 -3.66 6.20
CA PHE A 58 -6.88 -2.67 6.84
C PHE A 58 -7.12 -3.08 8.28
N TRP A 59 -6.91 -2.16 9.21
CA TRP A 59 -7.08 -2.40 10.64
C TRP A 59 -8.35 -1.75 11.17
N ALA A 60 -9.05 -2.45 12.06
CA ALA A 60 -10.17 -1.89 12.81
C ALA A 60 -9.72 -0.70 13.67
N ARG A 61 -8.55 -0.84 14.30
CA ARG A 61 -7.90 0.16 15.15
C ARG A 61 -6.38 0.10 14.89
N PRO A 62 -5.86 0.94 13.99
CA PRO A 62 -4.43 1.04 13.74
C PRO A 62 -3.64 1.34 15.02
N LEU A 63 -2.54 0.62 15.24
CA LEU A 63 -1.59 0.91 16.32
C LEU A 63 -0.49 1.89 15.89
N TYR A 64 -0.51 2.31 14.62
CA TYR A 64 0.35 3.32 14.04
C TYR A 64 -0.40 4.65 13.88
N PRO A 65 0.31 5.79 13.84
CA PRO A 65 -0.33 7.08 13.64
C PRO A 65 -1.03 7.15 12.28
N THR A 66 -2.30 7.57 12.26
CA THR A 66 -3.05 7.82 11.02
C THR A 66 -3.04 9.29 10.60
N TYR A 67 -2.41 10.17 11.39
CA TYR A 67 -2.27 11.60 11.12
C TYR A 67 -3.61 12.29 10.80
N GLY A 68 -4.66 11.92 11.54
CA GLY A 68 -6.02 12.46 11.35
C GLY A 68 -6.81 11.82 10.20
N GLN A 69 -6.20 10.94 9.42
CA GLN A 69 -6.91 10.20 8.37
C GLN A 69 -7.77 9.07 8.97
N ARG A 70 -8.86 8.72 8.26
CA ARG A 70 -9.71 7.58 8.61
C ARG A 70 -8.91 6.27 8.50
N PRO A 71 -9.08 5.30 9.41
CA PRO A 71 -8.40 4.00 9.31
C PRO A 71 -8.59 3.27 7.98
N CYS A 72 -9.76 3.41 7.34
CA CYS A 72 -10.04 2.83 6.02
C CYS A 72 -9.24 3.46 4.87
N ASN A 73 -8.61 4.61 5.09
CA ASN A 73 -7.76 5.31 4.12
C ASN A 73 -6.27 5.16 4.42
N THR A 74 -5.89 4.48 5.51
CA THR A 74 -4.49 4.28 5.90
C THR A 74 -4.12 2.79 5.92
N PRO A 75 -4.24 2.04 4.81
CA PRO A 75 -3.85 0.64 4.80
C PRO A 75 -2.34 0.48 4.96
N GLN A 76 -1.91 -0.54 5.71
CA GLN A 76 -0.52 -0.98 5.73
C GLN A 76 -0.26 -1.89 4.54
N VAL A 77 0.67 -1.52 3.67
CA VAL A 77 1.01 -2.29 2.48
C VAL A 77 2.42 -2.84 2.58
N HIS A 78 2.58 -4.16 2.41
CA HIS A 78 3.86 -4.83 2.42
C HIS A 78 4.11 -5.57 1.11
N ALA A 79 5.33 -5.49 0.62
CA ALA A 79 5.82 -6.19 -0.57
C ALA A 79 7.35 -6.29 -0.47
N GLU A 80 7.92 -7.38 -1.00
CA GLU A 80 9.38 -7.59 -1.02
C GLU A 80 10.01 -7.28 0.37
N VAL A 81 9.63 -8.02 1.42
CA VAL A 81 9.85 -7.66 2.84
C VAL A 81 11.31 -7.39 3.22
N ASP A 82 12.26 -7.97 2.47
CA ASP A 82 13.70 -7.81 2.70
C ASP A 82 14.36 -6.80 1.73
N ALA A 83 13.59 -6.21 0.81
CA ALA A 83 14.11 -5.23 -0.13
C ALA A 83 14.33 -3.88 0.54
N ILE A 84 15.49 -3.29 0.26
CA ILE A 84 15.86 -1.95 0.71
C ILE A 84 15.33 -0.93 -0.30
N SER A 85 14.84 0.20 0.22
CA SER A 85 14.36 1.36 -0.53
C SER A 85 14.21 2.56 0.42
N PRO A 86 14.45 3.80 -0.06
CA PRO A 86 14.22 5.01 0.74
C PRO A 86 12.74 5.21 1.11
N HIS A 87 11.80 4.69 0.32
CA HIS A 87 10.36 4.87 0.55
C HIS A 87 9.71 3.68 1.27
N ARG A 88 10.25 3.36 2.45
CA ARG A 88 9.70 2.34 3.37
C ARG A 88 9.58 2.92 4.78
N ASN A 89 8.48 2.59 5.44
CA ASN A 89 8.25 2.97 6.84
C ASN A 89 9.09 2.08 7.77
N GLY A 90 9.20 2.46 9.05
CA GLY A 90 9.99 1.71 10.04
C GLY A 90 9.54 0.26 10.27
N ASP A 91 8.29 -0.07 9.97
CA ASP A 91 7.75 -1.44 10.00
C ASP A 91 7.95 -2.22 8.70
N ARG A 92 8.66 -1.63 7.72
CA ARG A 92 8.90 -2.12 6.35
C ARG A 92 7.67 -2.09 5.44
N SER A 93 6.57 -1.48 5.85
CA SER A 93 5.48 -1.16 4.93
C SER A 93 5.92 -0.09 3.93
N LEU A 94 5.26 -0.03 2.77
CA LEU A 94 5.56 0.95 1.73
C LEU A 94 5.12 2.35 2.18
N CYS A 95 5.97 3.35 1.96
CA CYS A 95 5.63 4.75 2.14
C CYS A 95 5.00 5.30 0.85
N LEU A 96 3.68 5.16 0.71
CA LEU A 96 2.98 5.42 -0.56
C LEU A 96 2.62 6.90 -0.79
N TRP A 97 2.49 7.68 0.29
CA TRP A 97 2.25 9.12 0.31
C TRP A 97 2.72 9.69 1.65
N TYR A 98 2.96 10.99 1.72
CA TYR A 98 3.28 11.66 2.97
C TYR A 98 2.00 11.80 3.82
N PRO A 99 2.04 11.58 5.14
CA PRO A 99 0.82 11.63 5.94
C PRO A 99 0.08 12.98 5.96
N LEU A 100 0.78 14.08 5.68
CA LEU A 100 0.22 15.43 5.60
C LEU A 100 -0.06 15.88 4.16
N ASP A 101 0.12 15.01 3.17
CA ASP A 101 -0.28 15.31 1.80
C ASP A 101 -1.79 15.63 1.75
N PRO A 102 -2.22 16.55 0.88
CA PRO A 102 -3.63 16.85 0.73
C PRO A 102 -4.41 15.62 0.22
N PRO A 103 -5.73 15.52 0.50
CA PRO A 103 -6.53 14.34 0.19
C PRO A 103 -6.54 13.91 -1.29
N ASP A 104 -6.33 14.85 -2.21
CA ASP A 104 -6.24 14.59 -3.65
C ASP A 104 -4.96 13.85 -4.05
N GLN A 105 -3.88 13.99 -3.27
CA GLN A 105 -2.61 13.28 -3.43
C GLN A 105 -2.57 11.92 -2.71
N CYS A 106 -3.41 11.73 -1.70
CA CYS A 106 -3.55 10.45 -0.99
C CYS A 106 -4.51 9.49 -1.68
N TRP A 107 -4.36 8.19 -1.46
CA TRP A 107 -5.42 7.23 -1.78
C TRP A 107 -6.56 7.30 -0.74
N THR A 108 -7.79 7.04 -1.15
CA THR A 108 -8.93 6.84 -0.25
C THR A 108 -9.68 5.56 -0.61
N SER A 109 -10.36 4.96 0.37
CA SER A 109 -11.18 3.75 0.15
C SER A 109 -12.25 3.89 -0.95
N GLU A 110 -12.71 5.12 -1.21
CA GLU A 110 -13.65 5.45 -2.28
C GLU A 110 -13.05 5.29 -3.69
N LYS A 111 -11.72 5.41 -3.84
CA LYS A 111 -11.01 5.16 -5.11
C LYS A 111 -10.91 3.66 -5.44
N GLY A 112 -11.17 2.78 -4.48
CA GLY A 112 -11.16 1.33 -4.66
C GLY A 112 -9.78 0.68 -4.57
N LEU A 113 -9.78 -0.65 -4.37
CA LEU A 113 -8.58 -1.45 -4.17
C LEU A 113 -7.69 -1.53 -5.43
N LEU A 114 -8.29 -1.48 -6.62
CA LEU A 114 -7.52 -1.53 -7.86
C LEU A 114 -6.59 -0.32 -7.96
N ASP A 115 -7.10 0.88 -7.65
CA ASP A 115 -6.31 2.11 -7.65
C ASP A 115 -5.12 2.03 -6.68
N LEU A 116 -5.35 1.51 -5.47
CA LEU A 116 -4.28 1.27 -4.50
C LEU A 116 -3.23 0.30 -5.04
N ILE A 117 -3.63 -0.79 -5.69
CA ILE A 117 -2.70 -1.76 -6.28
C ILE A 117 -1.87 -1.13 -7.42
N GLU A 118 -2.45 -0.21 -8.19
CA GLU A 118 -1.72 0.53 -9.23
C GLU A 118 -0.71 1.52 -8.65
N ILE A 119 -1.06 2.21 -7.56
CA ILE A 119 -0.11 3.05 -6.79
C ILE A 119 1.06 2.18 -6.29
N VAL A 120 0.76 1.01 -5.71
CA VAL A 120 1.78 0.06 -5.25
C VAL A 120 2.64 -0.46 -6.39
N ARG A 121 2.05 -0.79 -7.54
CA ARG A 121 2.81 -1.24 -8.72
C ARG A 121 3.80 -0.17 -9.18
N ARG A 122 3.34 1.09 -9.28
CA ARG A 122 4.20 2.22 -9.65
C ARG A 122 5.32 2.41 -8.64
N HIS A 123 5.00 2.39 -7.35
CA HIS A 123 5.96 2.49 -6.27
C HIS A 123 7.08 1.45 -6.40
N LEU A 124 6.71 0.18 -6.50
CA LEU A 124 7.68 -0.91 -6.63
C LEU A 124 8.55 -0.79 -7.89
N ALA A 125 8.00 -0.27 -8.99
CA ALA A 125 8.79 -0.01 -10.19
C ALA A 125 9.86 1.07 -9.96
N LEU A 126 9.54 2.13 -9.23
CA LEU A 126 10.49 3.18 -8.87
C LEU A 126 11.59 2.64 -7.95
N GLU A 127 11.23 1.83 -6.95
CA GLU A 127 12.23 1.22 -6.08
C GLU A 127 13.20 0.32 -6.86
N ARG A 128 12.70 -0.40 -7.87
CA ARG A 128 13.54 -1.23 -8.74
C ARG A 128 14.51 -0.39 -9.56
N VAL A 129 14.03 0.68 -10.19
CA VAL A 129 14.91 1.60 -10.93
C VAL A 129 15.96 2.19 -9.99
N TRP A 130 15.57 2.61 -8.79
CA TRP A 130 16.50 3.10 -7.77
C TRP A 130 17.56 2.04 -7.43
N ARG A 131 17.18 0.78 -7.18
CA ARG A 131 18.13 -0.31 -6.93
C ARG A 131 19.06 -0.56 -8.13
N LEU A 132 18.51 -0.62 -9.34
CA LEU A 132 19.26 -0.91 -10.56
C LEU A 132 20.28 0.18 -10.93
N THR A 133 19.98 1.43 -10.59
CA THR A 133 20.82 2.59 -10.94
C THR A 133 21.90 2.89 -9.90
N GLY A 134 21.89 2.24 -8.74
CA GLY A 134 22.94 2.41 -7.72
C GLY A 134 22.48 2.16 -6.28
N GLY A 135 21.17 2.07 -6.02
CA GLY A 135 20.62 1.83 -4.69
C GLY A 135 21.16 2.80 -3.64
N THR A 136 21.63 2.28 -2.51
CA THR A 136 22.23 3.09 -1.44
C THR A 136 23.51 3.81 -1.86
N ASN A 137 24.11 3.45 -3.00
CA ASN A 137 25.33 4.07 -3.55
C ASN A 137 25.02 5.13 -4.62
N GLY A 138 23.85 5.77 -4.56
CA GLY A 138 23.46 6.84 -5.49
C GLY A 138 22.42 6.43 -6.54
N GLY A 139 21.52 5.50 -6.19
CA GLY A 139 20.37 5.14 -7.01
C GLY A 139 19.47 6.34 -7.32
N VAL A 140 18.92 6.35 -8.53
CA VAL A 140 18.09 7.43 -9.06
C VAL A 140 16.61 7.12 -8.82
N TRP A 141 15.93 8.03 -8.13
CA TRP A 141 14.48 8.08 -8.09
C TRP A 141 13.97 8.90 -9.28
N THR A 142 13.17 8.31 -10.16
CA THR A 142 12.84 8.92 -11.47
C THR A 142 11.63 9.84 -11.47
N LEU A 143 10.94 9.95 -10.33
CA LEU A 143 9.89 10.94 -10.10
C LEU A 143 10.35 11.98 -9.08
N PRO A 144 9.66 13.12 -8.94
CA PRO A 144 9.89 14.01 -7.81
C PRO A 144 9.81 13.23 -6.50
N ASP A 145 10.86 13.37 -5.69
CA ASP A 145 10.95 12.75 -4.37
C ASP A 145 10.13 13.59 -3.38
N ALA A 146 8.97 13.07 -3.01
CA ALA A 146 8.07 13.73 -2.06
C ALA A 146 8.58 13.53 -0.62
N PRO A 147 8.24 14.42 0.33
CA PRO A 147 8.52 14.20 1.74
C PRO A 147 8.08 12.80 2.17
N HIS A 148 8.95 12.07 2.87
CA HIS A 148 8.69 10.69 3.25
C HIS A 148 9.15 10.42 4.68
N GLY A 149 8.61 9.35 5.27
CA GLY A 149 8.74 9.08 6.70
C GLY A 149 7.67 9.77 7.53
N PHE A 150 7.81 9.66 8.84
CA PHE A 150 6.87 10.24 9.80
C PHE A 150 7.32 11.66 10.17
N PRO A 151 6.42 12.67 10.14
CA PRO A 151 6.77 13.97 10.71
C PRO A 151 7.18 13.78 12.17
N ASP A 152 8.24 14.48 12.58
CA ASP A 152 8.58 14.61 13.99
C ASP A 152 7.37 15.24 14.69
N VAL A 153 6.68 14.43 15.49
CA VAL A 153 5.69 14.93 16.45
C VAL A 153 6.47 15.55 17.59
N ALA A 154 6.64 16.87 17.53
CA ALA A 154 7.01 17.68 18.69
C ALA A 154 5.94 17.62 19.77
#